data_AF-A0A2V9H5D2-F1
#
_entry.id   AF-A0A2V9H5D2-F1
#
_cell.length_a   1.000
_cell.length_b   1.000
_cell.length_c   1.000
_cell.angle_alpha   90.00
_cell.angle_beta   90.00
_cell.angle_gamma   90.00
#
_symmetry.space_group_name_H-M   'P 1'
#
loop_
_entity.id
_entity.type
_entity.pdbx_description
1 polymer ?
#
loop_
_entity_poly.entity_id
_entity_poly.type
_entity_poly.pdbx_seq_one_letter_code
_entity_poly.pdbx_strand_id
1 'polypeptide(L)'
;TNYRAYVKDTQTGEHAAWFFGTCLDSVLVAVPRYLWRLPWHRARMDFTCRYDQTATRYTIFNVRTRSGWAPAQLAIEDSGKPPAQLAGISNLEAGLVLLTHPLRGYFFRHDDALGSYDIWHDRAQPTVGTIQEARYPLLQQLGLVEDGDQRDIHSVLIQPSIDFTIYLPPTRVKADLLAPDKQNSR
;
A
#
# COMPACT_ATOMS: atom_id res chain seq x y z
N THR A 1 2.83 8.13 -0.11
CA THR A 1 1.91 7.15 -0.73
C THR A 1 2.65 5.89 -1.10
N ASN A 2 2.22 4.76 -0.56
CA ASN A 2 2.78 3.45 -0.85
C ASN A 2 1.88 2.73 -1.85
N TYR A 3 2.46 2.17 -2.91
CA TYR A 3 1.75 1.37 -3.92
C TYR A 3 2.08 -0.09 -3.69
N ARG A 4 1.07 -0.88 -3.30
CA ARG A 4 1.23 -2.29 -2.99
C ARG A 4 0.02 -3.11 -3.38
N ALA A 5 0.24 -4.41 -3.54
CA ALA A 5 -0.79 -5.44 -3.58
C ALA A 5 -0.60 -6.40 -2.40
N TYR A 6 -1.65 -7.11 -2.02
CA TYR A 6 -1.57 -8.22 -1.09
C TYR A 6 -1.50 -9.51 -1.90
N VAL A 7 -0.49 -10.31 -1.63
CA VAL A 7 -0.19 -11.54 -2.37
C VAL A 7 -0.13 -12.72 -1.41
N LYS A 8 -0.19 -13.92 -1.97
CA LYS A 8 0.05 -15.15 -1.23
C LYS A 8 1.32 -15.79 -1.78
N ASP A 9 2.27 -16.07 -0.89
CA ASP A 9 3.46 -16.84 -1.25
C ASP A 9 3.03 -18.25 -1.67
N THR A 10 3.44 -18.67 -2.87
CA THR A 10 3.04 -19.96 -3.43
C THR A 10 3.73 -21.15 -2.77
N GLN A 11 4.86 -20.94 -2.09
CA GLN A 11 5.62 -21.99 -1.41
C GLN A 11 5.14 -22.19 0.03
N THR A 12 5.03 -21.09 0.78
CA THR A 12 4.65 -21.16 2.20
C THR A 12 3.14 -21.04 2.42
N GLY A 13 2.41 -20.47 1.45
CA GLY A 13 1.01 -20.13 1.60
C GLY A 13 0.75 -18.89 2.46
N GLU A 14 1.79 -18.21 2.94
CA GLU A 14 1.66 -17.03 3.80
C GLU A 14 1.22 -15.79 3.01
N HIS A 15 0.49 -14.89 3.67
CA HIS A 15 0.13 -13.60 3.10
C HIS A 15 1.29 -12.60 3.23
N ALA A 16 1.56 -11.86 2.16
CA ALA A 16 2.60 -10.84 2.12
C ALA A 16 2.12 -9.59 1.39
N ALA A 17 2.84 -8.49 1.59
CA ALA A 17 2.68 -7.29 0.78
C ALA A 17 3.69 -7.30 -0.37
N TRP A 18 3.22 -7.08 -1.58
CA TRP A 18 4.05 -6.81 -2.74
C TRP A 18 4.12 -5.31 -3.01
N PHE A 19 5.28 -4.70 -2.83
CA PHE A 19 5.47 -3.26 -3.03
C PHE A 19 5.95 -2.97 -4.44
N PHE A 20 5.13 -2.25 -5.20
CA PHE A 20 5.52 -1.68 -6.49
C PHE A 20 6.47 -0.47 -6.31
N GLY A 21 6.26 0.26 -5.22
CA GLY A 21 7.14 1.35 -4.81
C GLY A 21 6.45 2.36 -3.89
N THR A 22 7.20 3.33 -3.42
CA THR A 22 6.71 4.36 -2.49
C THR A 22 7.07 5.76 -2.97
N CYS A 23 6.07 6.64 -3.03
CA CYS A 23 6.28 8.08 -3.14
C CYS A 23 6.41 8.70 -1.75
N LEU A 24 7.49 9.46 -1.51
CA LEU A 24 7.72 10.22 -0.29
C LEU A 24 7.99 11.69 -0.61
N ASP A 25 7.35 12.60 0.12
CA ASP A 25 7.61 14.04 0.06
C ASP A 25 8.71 14.45 1.05
N SER A 26 9.90 13.88 0.85
CA SER A 26 11.08 14.20 1.65
C SER A 26 12.36 13.91 0.86
N VAL A 27 13.40 14.71 1.11
CA VAL A 27 14.75 14.46 0.56
C VAL A 27 15.40 13.21 1.14
N LEU A 28 14.94 12.76 2.32
CA LEU A 28 15.44 11.54 2.97
C LEU A 28 15.19 10.27 2.14
N VAL A 29 14.32 10.35 1.12
CA VAL A 29 14.10 9.29 0.12
C VAL A 29 15.40 8.86 -0.59
N ALA A 30 16.42 9.72 -0.63
CA ALA A 30 17.71 9.42 -1.24
C ALA A 30 18.43 8.24 -0.57
N VAL A 31 18.40 8.14 0.77
CA VAL A 31 19.10 7.05 1.48
C VAL A 31 18.49 5.68 1.13
N PRO A 32 17.18 5.44 1.31
CA PRO A 32 16.59 4.16 0.96
C PRO A 32 16.70 3.83 -0.54
N ARG A 33 16.58 4.84 -1.40
CA ARG A 33 16.67 4.67 -2.85
C ARG A 33 18.06 4.27 -3.32
N TYR A 34 19.11 4.96 -2.86
CA TYR A 34 20.46 4.76 -3.41
C TYR A 34 21.31 3.80 -2.60
N LEU A 35 21.22 3.84 -1.26
CA LEU A 35 22.00 2.93 -0.41
C LEU A 35 21.40 1.53 -0.38
N TRP A 36 20.07 1.43 -0.29
CA TRP A 36 19.37 0.15 -0.15
C TRP A 36 18.65 -0.31 -1.41
N ARG A 37 18.68 0.51 -2.47
CA ARG A 37 18.05 0.21 -3.77
C ARG A 37 16.55 -0.04 -3.68
N LEU A 38 15.88 0.54 -2.68
CA LEU A 38 14.43 0.46 -2.57
C LEU A 38 13.76 1.23 -3.73
N PRO A 39 12.60 0.76 -4.23
CA PRO A 39 11.79 1.45 -5.24
C PRO A 39 11.07 2.65 -4.62
N TRP A 40 11.84 3.57 -4.04
CA TRP A 40 11.36 4.77 -3.36
C TRP A 40 11.62 5.97 -4.25
N HIS A 41 10.58 6.77 -4.45
CA HIS A 41 10.54 7.86 -5.42
C HIS A 41 10.19 9.15 -4.69
N ARG A 42 10.89 10.23 -5.07
CA ARG A 42 10.52 11.55 -4.59
C ARG A 42 9.20 11.96 -5.23
N ALA A 43 8.34 12.59 -4.44
CA ALA A 43 7.14 13.25 -4.90
C ALA A 43 6.94 14.56 -4.14
N ARG A 44 6.01 15.39 -4.59
CA ARG A 44 5.45 16.48 -3.80
C ARG A 44 3.97 16.22 -3.57
N MET A 45 3.52 16.30 -2.32
CA MET A 45 2.16 15.97 -1.92
C MET A 45 1.52 17.18 -1.25
N ASP A 46 0.42 17.68 -1.82
CA ASP A 46 -0.38 18.71 -1.17
C ASP A 46 -1.64 18.08 -0.59
N PHE A 47 -1.86 18.31 0.70
CA PHE A 47 -3.02 17.83 1.44
C PHE A 47 -3.93 19.01 1.78
N THR A 48 -5.19 18.92 1.38
CA THR A 48 -6.25 19.80 1.86
C THR A 48 -7.19 18.95 2.70
N CYS A 49 -6.95 18.94 4.02
CA CYS A 49 -7.69 18.11 4.94
C CYS A 49 -8.27 18.94 6.09
N ARG A 50 -9.49 18.61 6.52
CA ARG A 50 -10.11 19.20 7.71
C ARG A 50 -10.80 18.11 8.52
N TYR A 51 -10.22 17.79 9.66
CA TYR A 51 -10.77 16.79 10.57
C TYR A 51 -11.69 17.44 11.60
N ASP A 52 -12.91 16.93 11.72
CA ASP A 52 -13.86 17.29 12.78
C ASP A 52 -13.64 16.33 13.96
N GLN A 53 -13.13 16.86 15.07
CA GLN A 53 -12.86 16.08 16.27
C GLN A 53 -14.15 15.62 16.96
N THR A 54 -15.23 16.39 16.88
CA THR A 54 -16.51 16.07 17.50
C THR A 54 -17.24 14.99 16.72
N ALA A 55 -17.27 15.10 15.39
CA ALA A 55 -17.87 14.09 14.52
C ALA A 55 -16.94 12.92 14.18
N THR A 56 -15.69 12.96 14.68
CA THR A 56 -14.64 11.94 14.47
C THR A 56 -14.48 11.53 13.00
N ARG A 57 -14.41 12.52 12.11
CA ARG A 57 -14.30 12.29 10.65
C ARG A 57 -13.68 13.45 9.91
N TYR A 58 -13.15 13.20 8.73
CA TYR A 58 -12.77 14.26 7.80
C TYR A 58 -13.99 14.89 7.13
N THR A 59 -14.10 16.21 7.24
CA THR A 59 -15.08 17.01 6.46
C THR A 59 -14.53 17.40 5.09
N ILE A 60 -13.20 17.37 4.93
CA ILE A 60 -12.49 17.52 3.67
C ILE A 60 -11.29 16.59 3.73
N PHE A 61 -11.08 15.78 2.69
CA PHE A 61 -9.85 15.00 2.52
C PHE A 61 -9.49 14.93 1.03
N ASN A 62 -8.60 15.82 0.62
CA ASN A 62 -8.11 15.89 -0.75
C ASN A 62 -6.57 15.80 -0.77
N VAL A 63 -6.04 15.00 -1.68
CA VAL A 63 -4.60 14.79 -1.85
C VAL A 63 -4.24 14.91 -3.31
N ARG A 64 -3.21 15.71 -3.60
CA ARG A 64 -2.60 15.78 -4.93
C ARG A 64 -1.12 15.47 -4.85
N THR A 65 -0.71 14.44 -5.58
CA THR A 65 0.68 14.01 -5.68
C THR A 65 1.24 14.38 -7.05
N ARG A 66 2.31 15.19 -7.05
CA ARG A 66 3.15 15.45 -8.23
C ARG A 66 4.40 14.57 -8.15
N SER A 67 4.56 13.67 -9.10
CA SER A 67 5.74 12.81 -9.22
C SER A 67 5.96 12.46 -10.68
N GLY A 68 7.22 12.31 -11.09
CA GLY A 68 7.56 11.76 -12.40
C GLY A 68 7.33 10.24 -12.48
N TRP A 69 7.23 9.55 -11.35
CA TRP A 69 7.00 8.11 -11.30
C TRP A 69 5.52 7.78 -11.09
N ALA A 70 4.88 8.34 -10.06
CA ALA A 70 3.50 8.02 -9.73
C ALA A 70 2.71 9.28 -9.32
N PRO A 71 2.29 10.12 -10.29
CA PRO A 71 1.36 11.21 -10.01
C PRO A 71 0.01 10.64 -9.56
N ALA A 72 -0.71 11.35 -8.71
CA ALA A 72 -2.03 10.90 -8.24
C ALA A 72 -2.91 12.06 -7.78
N GLN A 73 -4.23 11.86 -7.84
CA GLN A 73 -5.24 12.73 -7.26
C GLN A 73 -6.28 11.88 -6.53
N LEU A 74 -6.70 12.34 -5.35
CA LEU A 74 -7.69 11.67 -4.53
C LEU A 74 -8.53 12.71 -3.79
N ALA A 75 -9.84 12.56 -3.83
CA ALA A 75 -10.80 13.25 -2.97
C ALA A 75 -11.79 12.21 -2.44
N ILE A 76 -12.00 12.20 -1.13
CA ILE A 76 -12.89 11.24 -0.48
C ILE A 76 -13.83 11.93 0.50
N GLU A 77 -14.98 11.31 0.71
CA GLU A 77 -15.88 11.63 1.81
C GLU A 77 -15.69 10.58 2.92
N ASP A 78 -15.54 11.04 4.16
CA ASP A 78 -15.40 10.19 5.33
C ASP A 78 -16.74 10.07 6.07
N SER A 79 -17.22 8.84 6.22
CA SER A 79 -18.49 8.58 6.92
C SER A 79 -18.38 8.76 8.44
N GLY A 80 -17.17 8.67 9.02
CA GLY A 80 -16.96 8.58 10.47
C GLY A 80 -17.40 7.25 11.09
N LYS A 81 -17.84 6.28 10.28
CA LYS A 81 -18.38 4.99 10.76
C LYS A 81 -17.39 3.86 10.47
N PRO A 82 -17.23 2.90 11.39
CA PRO A 82 -16.40 1.72 11.13
C PRO A 82 -17.01 0.86 10.01
N PRO A 83 -16.19 0.08 9.27
CA PRO A 83 -16.69 -0.87 8.29
C PRO A 83 -17.54 -1.95 8.96
N ALA A 84 -18.76 -2.18 8.46
CA ALA A 84 -19.58 -3.33 8.88
C ALA A 84 -19.17 -4.62 8.15
N GLN A 85 -18.66 -4.48 6.91
CA GLN A 85 -18.19 -5.55 6.06
C GLN A 85 -17.15 -5.02 5.07
N LEU A 86 -16.30 -5.90 4.55
CA LEU A 86 -15.44 -5.63 3.41
C LEU A 86 -15.87 -6.60 2.31
N ALA A 87 -16.45 -6.09 1.23
CA ALA A 87 -16.88 -6.94 0.13
C ALA A 87 -15.68 -7.72 -0.47
N GLY A 88 -15.95 -8.91 -1.01
CA GLY A 88 -14.89 -9.85 -1.42
C GLY A 88 -14.13 -10.52 -0.27
N ILE A 89 -14.42 -10.20 0.99
CA ILE A 89 -13.82 -10.84 2.17
C ILE A 89 -14.94 -11.43 3.04
N SER A 90 -14.84 -12.74 3.30
CA SER A 90 -15.83 -13.47 4.09
C SER A 90 -15.85 -13.10 5.59
N ASN A 91 -14.76 -12.54 6.09
CA ASN A 91 -14.60 -12.14 7.48
C ASN A 91 -13.94 -10.76 7.56
N LEU A 92 -14.65 -9.78 8.15
CA LEU A 92 -14.16 -8.42 8.36
C LEU A 92 -12.85 -8.39 9.14
N GLU A 93 -12.72 -9.20 10.20
CA GLU A 93 -11.47 -9.25 10.97
C GLU A 93 -10.32 -9.76 10.13
N ALA A 94 -10.53 -10.86 9.39
CA ALA A 94 -9.51 -11.41 8.50
C ALA A 94 -9.12 -10.41 7.40
N GLY A 95 -10.08 -9.64 6.89
CA GLY A 95 -9.83 -8.60 5.88
C GLY A 95 -9.06 -7.42 6.43
N LEU A 96 -9.43 -6.94 7.62
CA LEU A 96 -8.65 -5.92 8.30
C LEU A 96 -7.25 -6.44 8.58
N VAL A 97 -7.08 -7.66 9.11
CA VAL A 97 -5.76 -8.27 9.32
C VAL A 97 -4.96 -8.36 8.02
N LEU A 98 -5.55 -8.84 6.93
CA LEU A 98 -4.89 -8.90 5.63
C LEU A 98 -4.42 -7.51 5.18
N LEU A 99 -5.30 -6.51 5.25
CA LEU A 99 -5.02 -5.14 4.82
C LEU A 99 -4.03 -4.41 5.75
N THR A 100 -3.92 -4.86 7.01
CA THR A 100 -3.25 -4.09 8.08
C THR A 100 -2.20 -4.90 8.85
N HIS A 101 -1.86 -6.11 8.45
CA HIS A 101 -0.80 -6.89 9.13
C HIS A 101 0.01 -7.81 8.19
N PRO A 102 0.31 -7.46 6.92
CA PRO A 102 1.35 -8.21 6.22
C PRO A 102 2.71 -7.89 6.88
N LEU A 103 3.16 -8.80 7.74
CA LEU A 103 4.43 -8.63 8.47
C LEU A 103 5.64 -8.64 7.54
N ARG A 104 5.51 -9.23 6.34
CA ARG A 104 6.55 -9.32 5.33
C ARG A 104 6.19 -8.62 4.04
N GLY A 105 7.14 -7.82 3.55
CA GLY A 105 7.07 -7.08 2.31
C GLY A 105 8.10 -7.54 1.30
N TYR A 106 7.68 -7.80 0.07
CA TYR A 106 8.56 -8.09 -1.07
C TYR A 106 8.52 -6.98 -2.11
N PHE A 107 9.62 -6.78 -2.83
CA PHE A 107 9.73 -5.78 -3.89
C PHE A 107 10.90 -6.09 -4.83
N PHE A 108 10.83 -5.56 -6.05
CA PHE A 108 12.02 -5.46 -6.88
C PHE A 108 12.84 -4.23 -6.50
N ARG A 109 14.12 -4.48 -6.26
CA ARG A 109 15.12 -3.43 -6.08
C ARG A 109 15.45 -2.77 -7.42
N HIS A 110 16.12 -1.63 -7.38
CA HIS A 110 16.61 -0.96 -8.59
C HIS A 110 17.67 -1.75 -9.39
N ASP A 111 18.22 -2.83 -8.83
CA ASP A 111 19.10 -3.79 -9.51
C ASP A 111 18.37 -5.07 -9.94
N ASP A 112 17.03 -5.01 -10.00
CA ASP A 112 16.10 -6.09 -10.35
C ASP A 112 16.16 -7.32 -9.43
N ALA A 113 16.98 -7.28 -8.37
CA ALA A 113 16.98 -8.34 -7.37
C ALA A 113 15.73 -8.25 -6.48
N LEU A 114 15.22 -9.41 -6.08
CA LEU A 114 14.15 -9.49 -5.09
C LEU A 114 14.68 -9.05 -3.71
N GLY A 115 14.02 -8.06 -3.14
CA GLY A 115 14.24 -7.58 -1.78
C GLY A 115 13.08 -7.93 -0.87
N SER A 116 13.36 -7.97 0.43
CA SER A 116 12.36 -8.13 1.47
C SER A 116 12.65 -7.20 2.65
N TYR A 117 11.61 -6.74 3.33
CA TYR A 117 11.72 -6.15 4.67
C TYR A 117 10.48 -6.52 5.49
N ASP A 118 10.62 -6.48 6.80
CA ASP A 118 9.49 -6.69 7.70
C ASP A 118 8.87 -5.34 8.08
N ILE A 119 7.56 -5.34 8.33
CA ILE A 119 6.79 -4.17 8.71
C ILE A 119 5.95 -4.55 9.91
N TRP A 120 5.95 -3.67 10.91
CA TRP A 120 5.03 -3.78 12.02
C TRP A 120 4.22 -2.50 12.15
N HIS A 121 2.96 -2.66 12.52
CA HIS A 121 2.12 -1.57 12.98
C HIS A 121 0.99 -2.12 13.85
N ASP A 122 0.38 -1.25 14.63
CA ASP A 122 -0.82 -1.59 15.39
C ASP A 122 -2.01 -1.87 14.47
N ARG A 123 -2.98 -2.61 15.00
CA ARG A 123 -4.23 -2.89 14.31
C ARG A 123 -4.95 -1.60 13.95
N ALA A 124 -5.22 -1.41 12.66
CA ALA A 124 -5.97 -0.26 12.20
C ALA A 124 -7.44 -0.35 12.65
N GLN A 125 -8.01 0.81 12.97
CA GLN A 125 -9.40 1.07 13.31
C GLN A 125 -9.97 2.10 12.32
N PRO A 126 -10.14 1.74 11.03
CA PRO A 126 -10.53 2.70 10.01
C PRO A 126 -12.03 3.03 10.07
N THR A 127 -12.38 4.18 9.53
CA THR A 127 -13.73 4.50 9.06
C THR A 127 -13.87 4.16 7.58
N VAL A 128 -15.11 4.03 7.09
CA VAL A 128 -15.40 3.88 5.66
C VAL A 128 -15.61 5.24 5.01
N GLY A 129 -15.22 5.33 3.74
CA GLY A 129 -15.50 6.49 2.91
C GLY A 129 -16.02 6.13 1.54
N THR A 130 -16.23 7.16 0.73
CA THR A 130 -16.58 7.05 -0.69
C THR A 130 -15.65 7.92 -1.52
N ILE A 131 -15.42 7.53 -2.77
CA ILE A 131 -14.61 8.31 -3.70
C ILE A 131 -15.45 9.45 -4.27
N GLN A 132 -14.92 10.66 -4.18
CA GLN A 132 -15.40 11.83 -4.92
C GLN A 132 -14.57 12.03 -6.20
N GLU A 133 -13.25 11.83 -6.09
CA GLU A 133 -12.31 11.85 -7.21
C GLU A 133 -11.19 10.83 -6.94
N ALA A 134 -10.81 10.04 -7.94
CA ALA A 134 -9.62 9.19 -7.87
C ALA A 134 -8.93 9.11 -9.22
N ARG A 135 -7.61 9.29 -9.22
CA ARG A 135 -6.77 9.13 -10.39
C ARG A 135 -5.39 8.62 -9.99
N TYR A 136 -5.09 7.40 -10.38
CA TYR A 136 -3.84 6.68 -10.14
C TYR A 136 -3.31 6.06 -11.44
N PRO A 137 -2.64 6.85 -12.31
CA PRO A 137 -2.12 6.37 -13.59
C PRO A 137 -1.10 5.23 -13.47
N LEU A 138 -0.35 5.16 -12.36
CA LEU A 138 0.59 4.05 -12.14
C LEU A 138 -0.15 2.70 -12.12
N LEU A 139 -1.32 2.62 -11.48
CA LEU A 139 -2.06 1.36 -11.40
C LEU A 139 -2.62 0.94 -12.77
N GLN A 140 -2.97 1.91 -13.62
CA GLN A 140 -3.39 1.69 -15.01
C GLN A 140 -2.22 1.18 -15.85
N GLN A 141 -1.05 1.82 -15.73
CA GLN A 141 0.17 1.41 -16.43
C GLN A 141 0.63 0.00 -16.05
N LEU A 142 0.36 -0.42 -14.81
CA LEU A 142 0.63 -1.78 -14.33
C LEU A 142 -0.44 -2.80 -14.75
N GLY A 143 -1.53 -2.36 -15.39
CA GLY A 143 -2.66 -3.21 -15.77
C GLY A 143 -3.47 -3.75 -14.58
N LEU A 144 -3.39 -3.09 -13.42
CA LEU A 144 -4.06 -3.53 -12.19
C LEU A 144 -5.48 -2.95 -12.05
N VAL A 145 -5.75 -1.84 -12.74
CA VAL A 145 -7.06 -1.20 -12.81
C VAL A 145 -7.31 -0.78 -14.25
N GLU A 146 -8.58 -0.73 -14.64
CA GLU A 146 -8.97 -0.33 -15.97
C GLU A 146 -8.62 1.14 -16.26
N ASP A 147 -8.43 1.43 -17.55
CA ASP A 147 -8.31 2.79 -18.02
C ASP A 147 -9.64 3.54 -17.83
N GLY A 148 -9.55 4.79 -17.39
CA GLY A 148 -10.72 5.64 -17.17
C GLY A 148 -10.91 6.05 -15.71
N ASP A 149 -12.18 6.16 -15.33
CA ASP A 149 -12.62 6.77 -14.08
C ASP A 149 -12.54 5.77 -12.93
N GLN A 150 -11.72 6.09 -11.92
CA GLN A 150 -11.50 5.23 -10.76
C GLN A 150 -12.50 5.51 -9.63
N ARG A 151 -13.70 6.01 -9.96
CA ARG A 151 -14.79 6.17 -8.97
C ARG A 151 -15.36 4.84 -8.47
N ASP A 152 -15.25 3.76 -9.24
CA ASP A 152 -15.72 2.42 -8.85
C ASP A 152 -14.72 1.66 -7.95
N ILE A 153 -14.00 2.39 -7.10
CA ILE A 153 -13.13 1.77 -6.09
C ILE A 153 -14.00 1.02 -5.10
N HIS A 154 -13.70 -0.28 -4.97
CA HIS A 154 -14.44 -1.23 -4.16
C HIS A 154 -14.54 -0.85 -2.67
N SER A 155 -13.49 -0.28 -2.06
CA SER A 155 -13.50 0.10 -0.65
C SER A 155 -12.54 1.24 -0.36
N VAL A 156 -12.99 2.20 0.46
CA VAL A 156 -12.19 3.31 0.96
C VAL A 156 -12.15 3.21 2.48
N LEU A 157 -10.95 3.03 3.03
CA LEU A 157 -10.70 2.93 4.46
C LEU A 157 -9.82 4.10 4.89
N ILE A 158 -10.24 4.80 5.94
CA ILE A 158 -9.63 6.06 6.37
C ILE A 158 -9.30 5.96 7.84
N GLN A 159 -8.10 6.40 8.23
CA GLN A 159 -7.74 6.53 9.64
C GLN A 159 -6.93 7.81 9.83
N PRO A 160 -7.23 8.63 10.86
CA PRO A 160 -6.55 9.92 11.04
C PRO A 160 -5.05 9.81 11.25
N SER A 161 -4.62 8.77 11.97
CA SER A 161 -3.20 8.48 12.21
C SER A 161 -2.99 7.00 12.44
N ILE A 162 -1.89 6.48 11.93
CA ILE A 162 -1.37 5.14 12.23
C ILE A 162 0.15 5.18 12.15
N ASP A 163 0.81 4.52 13.09
CA ASP A 163 2.26 4.45 13.13
C ASP A 163 2.74 3.13 12.51
N PHE A 164 3.76 3.21 11.68
CA PHE A 164 4.40 2.05 11.07
C PHE A 164 5.88 2.01 11.42
N THR A 165 6.36 0.84 11.78
CA THR A 165 7.78 0.53 11.92
C THR A 165 8.23 -0.30 10.73
N ILE A 166 9.12 0.27 9.92
CA ILE A 166 9.77 -0.44 8.80
C ILE A 166 11.16 -0.86 9.28
N TYR A 167 11.42 -2.16 9.33
CA TYR A 167 12.70 -2.68 9.76
C TYR A 167 13.71 -2.63 8.61
N LEU A 168 14.73 -1.77 8.78
CA LEU A 168 15.77 -1.49 7.80
C LEU A 168 17.15 -1.88 8.37
N PRO A 169 18.14 -2.25 7.53
CA PRO A 169 18.08 -2.29 6.07
C PRO A 169 17.26 -3.48 5.53
N PRO A 170 16.75 -3.40 4.29
CA PRO A 170 16.09 -4.54 3.67
C PRO A 170 17.09 -5.68 3.41
N THR A 171 16.59 -6.90 3.38
CA THR A 171 17.35 -8.09 2.99
C THR A 171 17.19 -8.37 1.51
N ARG A 172 18.22 -8.97 0.89
CA ARG A 172 18.12 -9.54 -0.45
C ARG A 172 17.63 -10.98 -0.33
N VAL A 173 16.58 -11.33 -1.06
CA VAL A 173 16.09 -12.71 -1.09
C VAL A 173 17.04 -13.53 -1.97
N LYS A 174 17.53 -14.66 -1.45
CA LYS A 174 18.42 -15.56 -2.21
C LYS A 174 17.60 -16.29 -3.28
N ALA A 175 18.18 -16.43 -4.48
CA ALA A 175 17.54 -17.09 -5.62
C ALA A 175 17.20 -18.56 -5.36
N ASP A 176 17.95 -19.23 -4.49
CA ASP A 176 17.78 -20.65 -4.18
C ASP A 176 16.49 -20.96 -3.40
N LEU A 177 15.83 -19.93 -2.84
CA LEU A 177 14.51 -20.02 -2.22
C LEU A 177 13.37 -19.82 -3.23
N LEU A 178 13.66 -19.56 -4.52
CA LEU A 178 12.64 -19.35 -5.56
C LEU A 178 12.47 -20.58 -6.48
N ALA A 179 13.30 -21.61 -6.32
CA ALA A 179 13.20 -22.83 -7.12
C ALA A 179 12.03 -23.69 -6.62
N PRO A 180 11.08 -24.10 -7.49
CA PRO A 180 10.13 -25.14 -7.12
C PRO A 180 10.92 -26.43 -6.84
N ASP A 181 10.57 -27.10 -5.74
CA ASP A 181 11.17 -28.36 -5.33
C ASP A 181 11.08 -29.36 -6.49
N LYS A 182 12.21 -29.60 -7.18
CA LYS A 182 12.32 -30.67 -8.18
C LYS A 182 12.49 -31.99 -7.46
N GLN A 183 11.50 -32.41 -6.67
CA GLN A 183 11.52 -33.71 -6.01
C GLN A 183 10.11 -34.23 -5.72
N ASN A 184 9.46 -34.74 -6.77
CA ASN A 184 8.87 -36.09 -6.76
C ASN A 184 8.28 -36.42 -8.14
N SER A 185 9.12 -36.98 -9.00
CA SER A 185 8.71 -37.76 -10.17
C SER A 185 9.70 -38.91 -10.32
N ARG A 186 9.49 -39.95 -9.52
CA ARG A 186 9.95 -41.31 -9.78
C ARG A 186 8.86 -42.26 -9.37
#